data_AF-A4ULF6-F1
#
_entry.id   AF-A4ULF6-F1
#
_cell.length_a   1.000
_cell.length_b   1.000
_cell.length_c   1.000
_cell.angle_alpha   90.00
_cell.angle_beta   90.00
_cell.angle_gamma   90.00
#
_symmetry.space_group_name_H-M   'P 1'
#
loop_
_entity.id
_entity.type
_entity.pdbx_description
1 polymer ?
#
loop_
_entity_poly.entity_id
_entity_poly.type
_entity_poly.pdbx_seq_one_letter_code
_entity_poly.pdbx_strand_id
1 'polypeptide(L)'
;MRFTKQKRHRKIVRFYTACFGFREPFKVLCDGTFIHHLSNNNLLPDNSVSSALAAPVHLFTTKCAIAELESLGRSYVGSVNSARRDFRLAKCEHDQNVSAYDCIVETVGDNNPEHFFVASQDVKLRKQCQK
;
A
#
# COMPACT_ATOMS: atom_id res chain seq x y z
N MET A 1 25.16 0.22 5.64
CA MET A 1 25.04 -1.16 5.11
C MET A 1 23.59 -1.48 4.72
N ARG A 2 23.30 -1.71 3.44
CA ARG A 2 21.98 -2.11 2.91
C ARG A 2 21.50 -3.47 3.46
N PHE A 3 22.43 -4.36 3.78
CA PHE A 3 22.18 -5.72 4.27
C PHE A 3 21.58 -5.79 5.69
N THR A 4 21.89 -4.85 6.58
CA THR A 4 21.36 -4.86 7.96
C THR A 4 19.88 -4.53 8.00
N LYS A 5 19.42 -3.57 7.19
CA LYS A 5 18.00 -3.20 7.04
C LYS A 5 17.18 -4.35 6.48
N GLN A 6 17.64 -4.98 5.41
CA GLN A 6 16.93 -6.11 4.80
C GLN A 6 16.84 -7.33 5.75
N LYS A 7 17.90 -7.60 6.53
CA LYS A 7 17.86 -8.64 7.57
C LYS A 7 16.81 -8.35 8.64
N ARG A 8 16.63 -7.08 9.03
CA ARG A 8 15.59 -6.67 9.98
C ARG A 8 14.19 -6.84 9.39
N HIS A 9 13.96 -6.40 8.15
CA HIS A 9 12.67 -6.57 7.48
C HIS A 9 12.28 -8.05 7.36
N ARG A 10 13.21 -8.91 6.93
CA ARG A 10 12.96 -10.37 6.88
C ARG A 10 12.53 -10.96 8.22
N LYS A 11 13.13 -10.52 9.33
CA LYS A 11 12.73 -10.97 10.67
C LYS A 11 11.31 -10.52 11.02
N ILE A 12 10.96 -9.28 10.69
CA ILE A 12 9.63 -8.71 10.93
C ILE A 12 8.57 -9.44 10.10
N VAL A 13 8.83 -9.64 8.79
CA VAL A 13 7.92 -10.37 7.90
C VAL A 13 7.71 -11.79 8.39
N ARG A 14 8.78 -12.50 8.78
CA ARG A 14 8.67 -13.85 9.38
C ARG A 14 7.80 -13.88 10.63
N PHE A 15 7.89 -12.86 11.48
CA PHE A 15 7.03 -12.75 12.66
C PHE A 15 5.54 -12.63 12.27
N TYR A 16 5.22 -11.78 11.29
CA TYR A 16 3.84 -11.66 10.80
C TYR A 16 3.32 -12.94 10.12
N THR A 17 4.17 -13.65 9.37
CA THR A 17 3.81 -14.95 8.78
C THR A 17 3.54 -16.01 9.85
N ALA A 18 4.37 -16.08 10.89
CA ALA A 18 4.27 -17.09 11.93
C ALA A 18 3.11 -16.84 12.91
N CYS A 19 2.91 -15.59 13.35
CA CYS A 19 1.96 -15.24 14.40
C CYS A 19 0.60 -14.79 13.87
N PHE A 20 0.56 -14.16 12.69
CA PHE A 20 -0.65 -13.53 12.15
C PHE A 20 -1.12 -14.15 10.83
N GLY A 21 -0.46 -15.21 10.34
CA GLY A 21 -0.93 -15.96 9.18
C GLY A 21 -0.70 -15.27 7.82
N PHE A 22 0.15 -14.24 7.74
CA PHE A 22 0.49 -13.59 6.48
C PHE A 22 1.18 -14.58 5.52
N ARG A 23 0.62 -14.77 4.32
CA ARG A 23 1.15 -15.69 3.31
C ARG A 23 1.61 -14.97 2.05
N GLU A 24 2.61 -15.55 1.40
CA GLU A 24 3.07 -15.13 0.09
C GLU A 24 2.08 -15.57 -1.00
N PRO A 25 1.87 -14.78 -2.07
CA PRO A 25 2.38 -13.42 -2.28
C PRO A 25 1.72 -12.39 -1.35
N PHE A 26 2.53 -11.55 -0.72
CA PHE A 26 2.03 -10.59 0.27
C PHE A 26 1.19 -9.51 -0.37
N LYS A 27 0.00 -9.25 0.17
CA LYS A 27 -0.88 -8.18 -0.31
C LYS A 27 -0.45 -6.86 0.31
N VAL A 28 -0.18 -5.85 -0.53
CA VAL A 28 0.23 -4.51 -0.07
C VAL A 28 -0.77 -3.49 -0.58
N LEU A 29 -1.48 -2.84 0.33
CA LEU A 29 -2.39 -1.74 0.05
C LEU A 29 -1.61 -0.43 -0.01
N CYS A 30 -1.58 0.17 -1.19
CA CYS A 30 -0.86 1.40 -1.50
C CYS A 30 -1.81 2.59 -1.54
N ASP A 31 -1.45 3.60 -0.79
CA ASP A 31 -2.11 4.89 -0.75
C ASP A 31 -1.70 5.77 -1.95
N GLY A 32 -2.55 6.74 -2.31
CA GLY A 32 -2.32 7.63 -3.44
C GLY A 32 -1.02 8.43 -3.31
N THR A 33 -0.70 8.88 -2.09
CA THR A 33 0.55 9.59 -1.79
C THR A 33 1.80 8.76 -2.10
N PHE A 34 1.74 7.45 -1.83
CA PHE A 34 2.83 6.53 -2.10
C PHE A 34 2.99 6.27 -3.60
N ILE A 35 1.88 6.12 -4.32
CA ILE A 35 1.88 5.93 -5.77
C ILE A 35 2.46 7.16 -6.48
N HIS A 36 2.07 8.37 -6.05
CA HIS A 36 2.66 9.60 -6.57
C HIS A 36 4.17 9.67 -6.31
N HIS A 37 4.62 9.31 -5.10
CA HIS A 37 6.05 9.26 -4.81
C HIS A 37 6.80 8.26 -5.71
N LEU A 38 6.22 7.10 -6.02
CA LEU A 38 6.83 6.13 -6.94
C LEU A 38 6.92 6.67 -8.37
N SER A 39 5.84 7.32 -8.84
CA SER A 39 5.76 7.96 -10.15
C SER A 39 6.82 9.04 -10.31
N ASN A 40 6.95 9.95 -9.33
CA ASN A 40 7.90 11.06 -9.38
C ASN A 40 9.37 10.61 -9.37
N ASN A 41 9.66 9.47 -8.73
CA ASN A 41 11.01 8.91 -8.67
C ASN A 41 11.30 7.87 -9.77
N ASN A 42 10.36 7.66 -10.71
CA ASN A 42 10.46 6.64 -11.77
C ASN A 42 10.80 5.24 -11.22
N LEU A 43 10.25 4.89 -10.06
CA LEU A 43 10.50 3.61 -9.41
C LEU A 43 9.48 2.57 -9.85
N LEU A 44 9.98 1.39 -10.22
CA LEU A 44 9.11 0.24 -10.48
C LEU A 44 8.47 -0.21 -9.15
N PRO A 45 7.13 -0.18 -9.04
CA PRO A 45 6.43 -0.40 -7.78
C PRO A 45 6.67 -1.83 -7.26
N ASP A 46 6.56 -2.84 -8.13
CA ASP A 46 6.77 -4.25 -7.77
C ASP A 46 8.18 -4.50 -7.24
N ASN A 47 9.22 -4.05 -7.95
CA ASN A 47 10.61 -4.25 -7.55
C ASN A 47 10.94 -3.53 -6.24
N SER A 48 10.41 -2.31 -6.07
CA SER A 48 10.66 -1.50 -4.88
C SER A 48 10.11 -2.18 -3.63
N VAL A 49 8.86 -2.64 -3.68
CA VAL A 49 8.18 -3.26 -2.54
C VAL A 49 8.66 -4.69 -2.33
N SER A 50 8.86 -5.47 -3.40
CA SER A 50 9.43 -6.83 -3.33
C SER A 50 10.83 -6.82 -2.71
N SER A 51 11.69 -5.87 -3.08
CA SER A 51 13.04 -5.77 -2.49
C SER A 51 13.02 -5.40 -1.00
N ALA A 52 12.01 -4.63 -0.57
CA ALA A 52 11.84 -4.20 0.80
C ALA A 52 11.35 -5.33 1.72
N LEU A 53 10.38 -6.13 1.24
CA LEU A 53 9.84 -7.30 1.96
C LEU A 53 10.68 -8.58 1.73
N ALA A 54 11.56 -8.57 0.72
CA ALA A 54 12.37 -9.70 0.27
C ALA A 54 11.53 -10.95 -0.06
N ALA A 55 10.36 -10.74 -0.65
CA ALA A 55 9.34 -11.74 -0.94
C ALA A 55 8.44 -11.27 -2.10
N PRO A 56 7.72 -12.17 -2.80
CA PRO A 56 6.77 -11.79 -3.84
C PRO A 56 5.59 -11.01 -3.24
N VAL A 57 5.13 -9.99 -3.97
CA VAL A 57 4.10 -9.06 -3.52
C VAL A 57 3.02 -8.88 -4.57
N HIS A 58 1.80 -8.62 -4.11
CA HIS A 58 0.72 -8.11 -4.92
C HIS A 58 0.33 -6.74 -4.43
N LEU A 59 0.41 -5.76 -5.31
CA LEU A 59 0.09 -4.38 -4.99
C LEU A 59 -1.39 -4.12 -5.25
N PHE A 60 -2.03 -3.50 -4.28
CA PHE A 60 -3.43 -3.12 -4.28
C PHE A 60 -3.56 -1.63 -4.04
N THR A 61 -4.64 -1.05 -4.54
CA THR A 61 -5.06 0.32 -4.22
C THR A 61 -6.59 0.36 -4.14
N THR A 62 -7.17 1.38 -3.51
CA THR A 62 -8.63 1.52 -3.39
C THR A 62 -9.17 2.46 -4.48
N LYS A 63 -10.45 2.29 -4.83
CA LYS A 63 -11.10 3.22 -5.77
C LYS A 63 -11.12 4.65 -5.22
N CYS A 64 -11.35 4.80 -3.91
CA CYS A 64 -11.34 6.09 -3.23
C CYS A 64 -9.96 6.77 -3.31
N ALA A 65 -8.86 6.03 -3.16
CA ALA A 65 -7.51 6.59 -3.29
C ALA A 65 -7.20 7.07 -4.72
N ILE A 66 -7.66 6.34 -5.74
CA ILE A 66 -7.54 6.78 -7.13
C ILE A 66 -8.37 8.04 -7.38
N ALA A 67 -9.62 8.08 -6.89
CA ALA A 67 -10.48 9.23 -7.05
C ALA A 67 -9.95 10.49 -6.34
N GLU A 68 -9.35 10.32 -5.17
CA GLU A 68 -8.69 11.41 -4.46
C GLU A 68 -7.50 11.94 -5.28
N LEU A 69 -6.66 11.06 -5.83
CA LEU A 69 -5.57 11.44 -6.73
C LEU A 69 -6.05 12.19 -7.98
N GLU A 70 -7.19 11.79 -8.55
CA GLU A 70 -7.80 12.48 -9.69
C GLU A 70 -8.27 13.88 -9.33
N SER A 71 -8.81 14.06 -8.12
CA SER A 71 -9.28 15.36 -7.63
C SER A 71 -8.13 16.38 -7.42
N LEU A 72 -6.90 15.91 -7.19
CA LEU A 72 -5.71 16.76 -7.03
C LEU A 72 -5.22 17.38 -8.35
N GLY A 73 -5.75 16.95 -9.49
CA GLY A 73 -5.59 17.64 -10.78
C GLY A 73 -4.48 17.11 -11.69
N ARG A 74 -4.17 17.89 -12.74
CA ARG A 74 -3.41 17.43 -13.93
C ARG A 74 -1.99 16.94 -13.63
N SER A 75 -1.35 17.46 -12.57
CA SER A 75 0.00 17.05 -12.16
C SER A 75 0.07 15.58 -11.72
N TYR A 76 -1.06 14.99 -11.31
CA TYR A 76 -1.14 13.62 -10.79
C TYR A 76 -1.61 12.59 -11.83
N VAL A 77 -1.87 13.01 -13.08
CA VAL A 77 -2.37 12.12 -14.15
C VAL A 77 -1.41 10.95 -14.40
N GLY A 78 -0.09 11.20 -14.34
CA GLY A 78 0.91 10.13 -14.44
C GLY A 78 0.76 9.09 -13.32
N SER A 79 0.53 9.54 -12.09
CA SER A 79 0.35 8.68 -10.92
C SER A 79 -0.97 7.90 -10.98
N VAL A 80 -2.06 8.53 -11.43
CA VAL A 80 -3.35 7.86 -11.65
C VAL A 80 -3.24 6.76 -12.71
N ASN A 81 -2.55 7.04 -13.82
CA ASN A 81 -2.33 6.06 -14.88
C ASN A 81 -1.47 4.88 -14.39
N SER A 82 -0.41 5.15 -13.63
CA SER A 82 0.38 4.11 -12.96
C SER A 82 -0.45 3.31 -11.97
N ALA A 83 -1.30 3.96 -11.16
CA ALA A 83 -2.20 3.29 -10.23
C ALA A 83 -3.11 2.28 -10.94
N ARG A 84 -3.76 2.70 -12.03
CA ARG A 84 -4.71 1.88 -12.78
C ARG A 84 -4.05 0.72 -13.55
N ARG A 85 -2.81 0.89 -13.99
CA ARG A 85 -2.09 -0.13 -14.77
C ARG A 85 -1.38 -1.16 -13.90
N ASP A 86 -0.68 -0.70 -12.86
CA ASP A 86 0.29 -1.50 -12.12
C ASP A 86 -0.29 -2.05 -10.80
N PHE A 87 -1.41 -1.52 -10.31
CA PHE A 87 -2.02 -1.91 -9.03
C PHE A 87 -3.40 -2.56 -9.23
N ARG A 88 -3.72 -3.55 -8.39
CA ARG A 88 -5.05 -4.19 -8.37
C ARG A 88 -6.02 -3.37 -7.51
N LEU A 89 -7.30 -3.38 -7.85
CA LEU A 89 -8.31 -2.73 -7.02
C LEU A 89 -8.69 -3.61 -5.82
N ALA A 90 -8.50 -3.09 -4.61
CA ALA A 90 -9.14 -3.62 -3.41
C ALA A 90 -10.62 -3.25 -3.44
N LYS A 91 -11.48 -4.18 -3.02
CA LYS A 91 -12.91 -3.91 -2.88
C LYS A 91 -13.13 -2.98 -1.69
N CYS A 92 -13.78 -1.86 -1.95
CA CYS A 92 -14.25 -0.92 -0.95
C CYS A 92 -15.77 -0.79 -1.14
N GLU A 93 -16.53 -0.86 -0.05
CA GLU A 93 -18.01 -0.86 -0.05
C GLU A 93 -18.58 0.57 0.04
N HIS A 94 -17.82 1.57 -0.40
CA HIS A 94 -18.21 2.99 -0.37
C HIS A 94 -19.00 3.36 -1.61
N ASP A 95 -20.26 3.77 -1.44
CA ASP A 95 -21.10 4.32 -2.52
C ASP A 95 -20.65 5.71 -2.96
N GLN A 96 -20.15 6.52 -2.01
CA GLN A 96 -19.56 7.83 -2.27
C GLN A 96 -18.07 7.81 -2.00
N ASN A 97 -17.30 8.54 -2.81
CA ASN A 97 -15.85 8.63 -2.64
C ASN A 97 -15.54 9.31 -1.31
N VAL A 98 -15.13 8.51 -0.32
CA VAL A 98 -14.61 8.98 0.97
C VAL A 98 -13.11 9.32 0.83
N SER A 99 -12.53 9.91 1.88
CA SER A 99 -11.10 10.18 1.92
C SER A 99 -10.28 8.88 1.80
N ALA A 100 -9.09 8.94 1.21
CA ALA A 100 -8.25 7.74 1.11
C ALA A 100 -7.87 7.20 2.49
N TYR A 101 -7.70 8.09 3.46
CA TYR A 101 -7.44 7.75 4.86
C TYR A 101 -8.55 6.87 5.44
N ASP A 102 -9.81 7.32 5.39
CA ASP A 102 -10.94 6.60 5.97
C ASP A 102 -11.16 5.26 5.24
N CYS A 103 -11.05 5.28 3.91
CA CYS A 103 -11.19 4.08 3.09
C CYS A 103 -10.16 3.00 3.47
N ILE A 104 -8.88 3.37 3.65
CA ILE A 104 -7.82 2.43 3.99
C ILE A 104 -8.01 1.89 5.42
N VAL A 105 -8.36 2.75 6.37
CA VAL A 105 -8.60 2.34 7.76
C VAL A 105 -9.76 1.35 7.84
N GLU A 106 -10.87 1.61 7.14
CA GLU A 106 -12.01 0.69 7.09
C GLU A 106 -11.71 -0.61 6.35
N THR A 107 -10.94 -0.54 5.25
CA THR A 107 -10.56 -1.74 4.46
C THR A 107 -9.64 -2.67 5.27
N VAL A 108 -8.74 -2.11 6.07
CA VAL A 108 -7.89 -2.91 6.97
C VAL A 108 -8.69 -3.40 8.17
N GLY A 109 -9.56 -2.55 8.74
CA GLY A 109 -10.34 -2.87 9.93
C GLY A 109 -9.46 -3.16 11.15
N ASP A 110 -10.08 -3.63 12.24
CA ASP A 110 -9.37 -3.83 13.52
C ASP A 110 -8.44 -5.05 13.52
N ASN A 111 -8.81 -6.12 12.82
CA ASN A 111 -8.07 -7.39 12.85
C ASN A 111 -7.38 -7.74 11.53
N ASN A 112 -7.44 -6.87 10.52
CA ASN A 112 -6.83 -7.10 9.21
C ASN A 112 -7.10 -8.51 8.64
N PRO A 113 -8.39 -8.86 8.42
CA PRO A 113 -8.78 -10.22 8.02
C PRO A 113 -8.16 -10.65 6.68
N GLU A 114 -7.90 -9.69 5.80
CA GLU A 114 -7.30 -9.93 4.48
C GLU A 114 -5.77 -9.96 4.49
N HIS A 115 -5.15 -9.65 5.63
CA HIS A 115 -3.70 -9.59 5.85
C HIS A 115 -2.98 -8.63 4.88
N PHE A 116 -3.48 -7.40 4.77
CA PHE A 116 -2.83 -6.34 3.99
C PHE A 116 -1.67 -5.71 4.75
N PHE A 117 -0.54 -5.50 4.07
CA PHE A 117 0.44 -4.50 4.48
C PHE A 117 0.02 -3.14 3.94
N VAL A 118 0.20 -2.07 4.71
CA VAL A 118 -0.13 -0.71 4.27
C VAL A 118 1.13 0.07 3.88
N ALA A 119 1.13 0.65 2.69
CA ALA A 119 2.19 1.51 2.18
C ALA A 119 1.65 2.93 1.94
N SER A 120 1.99 3.86 2.83
CA SER A 120 1.60 5.27 2.74
C SER A 120 2.71 6.22 3.21
N GLN A 121 2.74 7.42 2.63
CA GLN A 121 3.60 8.52 3.09
C GLN A 121 2.93 9.38 4.17
N ASP A 122 1.62 9.23 4.40
CA ASP A 122 0.94 9.94 5.46
C ASP A 122 1.32 9.38 6.84
N VAL A 123 1.82 10.27 7.70
CA VAL A 123 2.21 9.98 9.08
C VAL A 123 0.98 9.67 9.93
N LYS A 124 -0.16 10.31 9.66
CA LYS A 124 -1.40 10.07 10.41
C LYS A 124 -1.91 8.66 10.15
N LEU A 125 -2.05 8.28 8.88
CA LEU A 125 -2.45 6.92 8.48
C LEU A 125 -1.52 5.85 9.08
N ARG A 126 -0.21 6.07 9.00
CA ARG A 126 0.78 5.14 9.55
C ARG A 126 0.65 4.95 11.06
N LYS A 127 0.40 6.02 11.81
CA LYS A 127 0.18 5.93 13.26
C LYS A 127 -1.12 5.22 13.60
N GLN A 128 -2.15 5.39 12.79
CA GLN A 128 -3.43 4.72 13.00
C GLN A 128 -3.32 3.21 12.77
N CYS A 129 -2.64 2.76 11.71
CA CYS A 129 -2.44 1.34 11.42
C CYS A 129 -1.39 0.64 12.32
N GLN A 130 -0.72 1.37 13.21
CA GLN A 130 0.26 0.82 14.17
C GLN A 130 -0.32 0.60 15.57
N LYS A 131 -1.56 1.01 15.81
CA LYS A 131 -2.27 0.74 17.05
C LYS A 131 -2.68 -0.72 17.12
#